data_AF-A0A370TLM7-F1
#
_entry.id   AF-A0A370TLM7-F1
#
_cell.length_a   1.000
_cell.length_b   1.000
_cell.length_c   1.000
_cell.angle_alpha   90.00
_cell.angle_beta   90.00
_cell.angle_gamma   90.00
#
_symmetry.space_group_name_H-M   'P 1'
#
loop_
_entity.id
_entity.type
_entity.pdbx_description
1 polymer ?
#
loop_
_entity_poly.entity_id
_entity_poly.type
_entity_poly.pdbx_seq_one_letter_code
_entity_poly.pdbx_strand_id
1 'polypeptide(L)'
;MAWTNIPASNIIQATAGDSFVDNLPEAREILIDLCRLLIASLERPSEAVQRMGWAEPVRAAHCRLAVNIGLFEHLQDLGEDGITVKALAKDPVAQGSSSMRS
;
A
#
# COMPACT_ATOMS: atom_id res chain seq x y z
N MET A 1 15.22 -27.79 16.24
CA MET A 1 14.66 -26.56 15.65
C MET A 1 15.80 -25.85 14.91
N ALA A 2 15.92 -26.10 13.61
CA ALA A 2 16.95 -25.52 12.76
C ALA A 2 16.24 -24.99 11.51
N TRP A 3 15.91 -23.71 11.53
CA TRP A 3 15.63 -22.96 10.31
C TRP A 3 16.86 -22.12 10.02
N THR A 4 17.05 -21.79 8.74
CA THR A 4 18.01 -20.81 8.20
C THR A 4 19.37 -21.32 7.72
N ASN A 5 19.38 -22.23 6.74
CA ASN A 5 20.36 -22.08 5.66
C ASN A 5 19.90 -22.70 4.34
N ILE A 6 19.11 -21.96 3.56
CA ILE A 6 18.93 -22.25 2.14
C ILE A 6 19.18 -20.94 1.37
N PRO A 7 20.22 -20.86 0.52
CA PRO A 7 20.37 -19.74 -0.41
C PRO A 7 19.40 -19.97 -1.58
N ALA A 8 18.15 -19.54 -1.39
CA ALA A 8 17.03 -19.77 -2.31
C ALA A 8 16.57 -18.50 -3.04
N SER A 9 17.42 -17.47 -3.14
CA SER A 9 17.02 -16.13 -3.62
C SER A 9 16.46 -16.10 -5.04
N ASN A 10 16.71 -17.11 -5.88
CA ASN A 10 16.27 -17.11 -7.28
C ASN A 10 15.16 -18.13 -7.60
N ILE A 11 14.86 -19.09 -6.72
CA ILE A 11 13.86 -20.16 -7.00
C ILE A 11 12.47 -19.80 -6.47
N ILE A 12 12.37 -18.96 -5.43
CA ILE A 12 11.10 -18.75 -4.72
C ILE A 12 10.23 -17.64 -5.36
N GLN A 13 10.80 -16.65 -6.06
CA GLN A 13 9.98 -15.57 -6.63
C GLN A 13 9.14 -16.00 -7.84
N ALA A 14 9.69 -16.81 -8.75
CA ALA A 14 8.94 -17.26 -9.93
C ALA A 14 7.83 -18.24 -9.53
N THR A 15 8.16 -19.21 -8.66
CA THR A 15 7.22 -20.26 -8.22
C THR A 15 6.08 -19.74 -7.34
N ALA A 16 6.33 -18.73 -6.50
CA ALA A 16 5.27 -18.07 -5.74
C ALA A 16 4.34 -17.23 -6.63
N GLY A 17 4.87 -16.65 -7.71
CA GLY A 17 4.08 -15.95 -8.72
C GLY A 17 3.12 -16.90 -9.44
N ASP A 18 3.62 -18.05 -9.91
CA ASP A 18 2.81 -19.08 -10.55
C ASP A 18 1.73 -19.62 -9.61
N SER A 19 2.09 -19.89 -8.35
CA SER A 19 1.14 -20.34 -7.32
C SER A 19 0.03 -19.33 -7.04
N PHE A 20 0.31 -18.03 -7.15
CA PHE A 20 -0.70 -16.97 -7.02
C PHE A 20 -1.62 -16.92 -8.25
N VAL A 21 -1.08 -17.08 -9.46
CA VAL A 21 -1.88 -17.17 -10.71
C VAL A 21 -2.82 -18.38 -10.66
N ASP A 22 -2.34 -19.52 -10.16
CA ASP A 22 -3.11 -20.75 -9.99
C ASP A 22 -4.10 -20.70 -8.80
N ASN A 23 -4.18 -19.55 -8.12
CA ASN A 23 -5.10 -19.28 -7.01
C ASN A 23 -5.00 -20.31 -5.88
N LEU A 24 -3.78 -20.80 -5.63
CA LEU A 24 -3.52 -21.76 -4.57
C LEU A 24 -3.77 -21.11 -3.20
N PRO A 25 -4.23 -21.87 -2.19
CA PRO A 25 -4.39 -21.37 -0.83
C PRO A 25 -3.09 -20.74 -0.32
N GLU A 26 -3.20 -19.63 0.42
CA GLU A 26 -2.08 -18.89 1.03
C GLU A 26 -1.06 -18.27 0.06
N ALA A 27 -1.13 -18.57 -1.25
CA ALA A 27 -0.16 -18.10 -2.23
C ALA A 27 -0.04 -16.57 -2.27
N ARG A 28 -1.15 -15.84 -2.05
CA ARG A 28 -1.16 -14.38 -1.93
C ARG A 28 -0.27 -13.88 -0.78
N GLU A 29 -0.43 -14.45 0.41
CA GLU A 29 0.30 -13.99 1.60
C GLU A 29 1.78 -14.35 1.49
N ILE A 30 2.07 -15.56 1.00
CA ILE A 30 3.44 -16.02 0.72
C ILE A 30 4.11 -15.07 -0.29
N LEU A 31 3.43 -14.73 -1.39
CA LEU A 31 3.96 -13.81 -2.39
C LEU A 31 4.22 -12.41 -1.81
N ILE A 32 3.31 -11.90 -0.98
CA ILE A 32 3.46 -10.59 -0.31
C ILE A 32 4.70 -10.58 0.59
N ASP A 33 4.88 -11.63 1.40
CA ASP A 33 6.02 -11.70 2.33
C ASP A 33 7.34 -11.84 1.60
N LEU A 34 7.40 -12.62 0.52
CA LEU A 34 8.57 -12.71 -0.33
C LEU A 34 8.89 -11.38 -1.02
N CYS A 35 7.87 -10.65 -1.49
CA CYS A 35 8.06 -9.30 -2.05
C CYS A 35 8.64 -8.34 -1.01
N ARG A 36 8.14 -8.37 0.24
CA ARG A 36 8.67 -7.55 1.34
C ARG A 36 10.13 -7.88 1.65
N LEU A 37 10.47 -9.17 1.68
CA LEU A 37 11.85 -9.63 1.88
C LEU A 37 12.77 -9.17 0.75
N LEU A 38 12.33 -9.30 -0.51
CA LEU A 38 13.11 -8.80 -1.64
C LEU A 38 13.35 -7.30 -1.52
N ILE A 39 12.31 -6.49 -1.29
CA ILE A 39 12.42 -5.04 -1.14
C ILE A 39 13.44 -4.71 -0.03
N ALA A 40 13.34 -5.35 1.13
CA ALA A 40 14.27 -5.13 2.23
C ALA A 40 15.71 -5.50 1.88
N SER A 41 15.93 -6.54 1.06
CA SER A 41 17.28 -6.93 0.60
C SER A 41 17.90 -5.98 -0.42
N LEU A 42 17.06 -5.29 -1.21
CA LEU A 42 17.49 -4.34 -2.23
C LEU A 42 17.60 -2.91 -1.71
N GLU A 43 16.89 -2.61 -0.62
CA GLU A 43 16.82 -1.29 0.00
C GLU A 43 18.19 -0.88 0.58
N ARG A 44 18.65 0.33 0.23
CA ARG A 44 19.87 0.90 0.82
C ARG A 44 19.59 1.39 2.24
N PRO A 45 20.57 1.40 3.16
CA PRO A 45 20.36 1.89 4.53
C PRO A 45 19.75 3.31 4.59
N SER A 46 20.16 4.21 3.69
CA SER A 46 19.61 5.56 3.61
C SER A 46 18.13 5.58 3.18
N GLU A 47 17.73 4.68 2.29
CA GLU A 47 16.35 4.54 1.83
C GLU A 47 15.47 3.98 2.94
N ALA A 48 15.96 2.99 3.68
CA ALA A 48 15.28 2.45 4.85
C ALA A 48 15.00 3.56 5.89
N VAL A 49 15.98 4.41 6.18
CA VAL A 49 15.80 5.56 7.08
C VAL A 49 14.78 6.56 6.54
N GLN A 50 14.78 6.85 5.23
CA GLN A 50 13.80 7.75 4.62
C GLN A 50 12.38 7.17 4.67
N ARG A 51 12.23 5.86 4.40
CA ARG A 51 10.95 5.16 4.46
C ARG A 51 10.37 5.19 5.87
N MET A 52 11.15 4.77 6.86
CA MET A 52 10.72 4.70 8.26
C MET A 52 10.52 6.09 8.87
N GLY A 53 11.40 7.04 8.57
CA GLY A 53 11.37 8.38 9.17
C GLY A 53 10.30 9.30 8.57
N TRP A 54 9.96 9.12 7.29
CA TRP A 54 9.13 10.08 6.56
C TRP A 54 8.00 9.40 5.79
N ALA A 55 8.32 8.48 4.89
CA ALA A 55 7.34 7.97 3.93
C ALA A 55 6.18 7.23 4.62
N GLU A 56 6.48 6.33 5.56
CA GLU A 56 5.47 5.55 6.29
C GLU A 56 4.60 6.42 7.22
N PRO A 57 5.17 7.32 8.05
CA PRO A 57 4.38 8.25 8.85
C PRO A 57 3.49 9.18 8.00
N VAL A 58 4.02 9.73 6.91
CA VAL A 58 3.27 10.61 6.01
C VAL A 58 2.13 9.86 5.33
N ARG A 59 2.38 8.62 4.89
CA ARG A 59 1.32 7.78 4.31
C ARG A 59 0.20 7.54 5.34
N ALA A 60 0.54 7.21 6.59
CA ALA A 60 -0.44 7.01 7.64
C ALA A 60 -1.24 8.30 7.94
N ALA A 61 -0.58 9.46 7.98
CA ALA A 61 -1.23 10.74 8.17
C ALA A 61 -2.17 11.09 7.01
N HIS A 62 -1.75 10.88 5.76
CA HIS A 62 -2.60 11.08 4.58
C HIS A 62 -3.82 10.16 4.58
N CYS A 63 -3.66 8.87 4.93
CA CYS A 63 -4.79 7.96 5.06
C CYS A 63 -5.78 8.41 6.14
N ARG A 64 -5.29 8.83 7.31
CA ARG A 64 -6.15 9.36 8.37
C ARG A 64 -6.89 10.61 7.93
N LEU A 65 -6.21 11.54 7.25
CA LEU A 65 -6.85 12.74 6.71
C LEU A 65 -7.93 12.37 5.68
N ALA A 66 -7.63 11.45 4.76
CA ALA A 66 -8.57 10.99 3.75
C ALA A 66 -9.83 10.35 4.38
N VAL A 67 -9.68 9.57 5.45
CA VAL A 67 -10.81 9.07 6.24
C VAL A 67 -11.59 10.22 6.88
N ASN A 68 -10.90 11.15 7.54
CA ASN A 68 -11.55 12.25 8.27
C ASN A 68 -12.41 13.15 7.38
N ILE A 69 -12.02 13.33 6.12
CA ILE A 69 -12.77 14.14 5.16
C ILE A 69 -13.76 13.33 4.32
N GLY A 70 -13.86 12.00 4.52
CA GLY A 70 -14.74 11.14 3.73
C GLY A 70 -14.33 11.01 2.26
N LEU A 71 -13.03 11.07 1.97
CA LEU A 71 -12.51 11.06 0.60
C LEU A 71 -12.75 9.72 -0.10
N PHE A 72 -12.64 8.60 0.63
CA PHE A 72 -12.74 7.27 0.02
C PHE A 72 -14.17 6.98 -0.44
N GLU A 73 -15.17 7.37 0.35
CA GLU A 73 -16.59 7.26 0.01
C GLU A 73 -16.92 8.16 -1.19
N HIS A 74 -16.46 9.41 -1.17
CA HIS A 74 -16.67 10.33 -2.28
C HIS A 74 -16.06 9.83 -3.60
N LEU A 75 -14.85 9.26 -3.56
CA LEU A 75 -14.22 8.66 -4.74
C LEU A 75 -14.94 7.38 -5.20
N GLN A 76 -15.51 6.61 -4.28
CA GLN A 76 -16.31 5.43 -4.62
C GLN A 76 -17.61 5.83 -5.35
N ASP A 77 -18.27 6.89 -4.91
CA ASP A 77 -19.52 7.40 -5.52
C ASP A 77 -19.30 7.93 -6.95
N LEU A 78 -18.10 8.44 -7.25
CA LEU A 78 -17.72 8.90 -8.59
C LEU A 78 -17.47 7.76 -9.58
N GLY A 79 -17.27 6.53 -9.10
CA GLY A 79 -17.08 5.36 -9.95
C GLY A 79 -15.93 5.53 -10.97
N GLU A 80 -16.17 5.09 -12.22
CA GLU A 80 -15.16 5.15 -13.28
C GLU A 80 -14.96 6.54 -13.89
N ASP A 81 -15.91 7.47 -13.69
CA ASP A 81 -15.79 8.84 -14.21
C ASP A 81 -14.68 9.62 -13.49
N GLY A 82 -14.43 9.27 -12.22
CA GLY A 82 -13.36 9.81 -11.39
C GLY A 82 -13.45 11.33 -11.21
N ILE A 83 -12.35 11.92 -10.71
CA ILE A 83 -12.23 13.38 -10.55
C ILE A 83 -10.79 13.82 -10.75
N THR A 84 -10.61 14.96 -11.43
CA THR A 84 -9.27 15.54 -11.56
C THR A 84 -8.81 16.17 -10.24
N VAL A 85 -7.52 16.17 -9.97
CA VAL A 85 -6.95 16.79 -8.75
C VAL A 85 -7.36 18.26 -8.61
N LYS A 86 -7.46 19.01 -9.72
CA LYS A 86 -7.88 20.41 -9.72
C LYS A 86 -9.36 20.59 -9.34
N ALA A 87 -10.22 19.67 -9.79
CA ALA A 87 -11.63 19.67 -9.43
C ALA A 87 -11.81 19.25 -7.98
N LEU A 88 -11.10 18.19 -7.55
CA LEU A 88 -11.11 17.69 -6.17
C LEU A 88 -10.67 18.77 -5.19
N ALA A 89 -9.62 19.55 -5.48
CA ALA A 89 -9.16 20.64 -4.60
C ALA A 89 -10.22 21.74 -4.38
N LYS A 90 -11.19 21.88 -5.30
CA LYS A 90 -12.31 22.81 -5.18
C LYS A 90 -13.54 22.17 -4.55
N ASP A 91 -13.53 20.86 -4.36
CA ASP A 91 -14.64 20.10 -3.79
C ASP A 91 -14.77 20.38 -2.29
N PRO A 92 -16.00 20.62 -1.79
CA PRO A 92 -16.26 20.78 -0.35
C PRO A 92 -15.76 19.63 0.53
N VAL A 93 -15.66 18.41 -0.01
CA VAL A 93 -15.10 17.23 0.65
C VAL A 93 -13.60 17.44 0.90
N ALA A 94 -12.84 17.86 -0.12
CA ALA A 94 -11.40 18.09 0.01
C ALA A 94 -11.05 19.31 0.88
N GLN A 95 -11.94 20.29 0.96
CA GLN A 95 -11.76 21.49 1.78
C GLN A 95 -12.09 21.28 3.26
N GLY A 96 -12.60 20.09 3.64
CA GLY A 96 -13.04 19.81 5.01
C GLY A 96 -14.23 20.66 5.46
N SER A 97 -14.88 21.37 4.52
CA SER A 97 -16.02 22.25 4.78
C SER A 97 -17.36 21.50 4.77
N SER A 98 -17.38 20.27 4.26
CA SER A 98 -18.54 19.38 4.31
C SER A 98 -18.66 18.70 5.68
N SER A 99 -19.02 19.49 6.69
CA SER A 99 -19.64 19.05 7.95
C SER A 99 -18.74 18.28 8.94
N MET A 100 -18.47 18.94 10.08
CA MET A 100 -18.73 18.34 11.40
C MET A 100 -20.11 17.66 11.31
N ARG A 101 -20.17 16.37 11.00
CA ARG A 101 -21.41 15.59 11.14
C ARG A 101 -21.54 15.28 12.63
N SER A 102 -22.42 16.05 13.28
CA SER A 102 -23.03 15.77 14.57
C SER A 102 -23.66 14.39 14.62
#